data_AF-A0A0F9QT44-F1
#
_entry.id   AF-A0A0F9QT44-F1
#
_cell.length_a   1.000
_cell.length_b   1.000
_cell.length_c   1.000
_cell.angle_alpha   90.00
_cell.angle_beta   90.00
_cell.angle_gamma   90.00
#
_symmetry.space_group_name_H-M   'P 1'
#
loop_
_entity.id
_entity.type
_entity.pdbx_description
1 polymer ?
#
loop_
_entity_poly.entity_id
_entity_poly.type
_entity_poly.pdbx_seq_one_letter_code
_entity_poly.pdbx_strand_id
1 'polypeptide(L)'
;MSYIERYLIFCRKFHRIKIPKLKFKVLSDRYHDLYKKNYNVYENDINKASFLIFLASFLIFNLLLMYLTTIIIPIISLISVFLSIILSYKFNLILYNEISRRESEINAMLHIIKIDFSLIQEILKNNSDYSINFIMLIKDYNIPISSDFKIILKKIHEGMIPEDELTKLMTPSKNFDDYLKMLLTNNFGFNSSILNNNETDLEKKYKIYMKEIQSRISILFFVGIFFPLGLCFLILFQLINMIFQTLFVPIFLILLNFLFRKTIKRNSYLIGVLNNYSKLEKKKFDEFIQFLRSFAINLKRNISPELCFLNSYNQNINRLQLIKESIRTQVSRLLNFNCTFNEILQFLKIDMKSVRYNVILDVIQKFIDKMVNVV
;
A
#
# COMPACT_ATOMS: atom_id res chain seq x y z
N MET A 1 -16.57 5.70 17.01
CA MET A 1 -17.43 5.08 16.00
C MET A 1 -16.98 5.56 14.63
N SER A 2 -16.42 4.68 13.80
CA SER A 2 -15.86 5.04 12.50
C SER A 2 -16.95 5.45 11.50
N TYR A 3 -16.62 6.27 10.48
CA TYR A 3 -17.56 6.68 9.42
C TYR A 3 -18.22 5.46 8.73
N ILE A 4 -17.45 4.39 8.56
CA ILE A 4 -17.88 3.14 7.94
C ILE A 4 -18.90 2.40 8.83
N GLU A 5 -18.73 2.38 10.15
CA GLU A 5 -19.73 1.77 11.05
C GLU A 5 -21.11 2.44 10.93
N ARG A 6 -21.15 3.78 10.86
CA ARG A 6 -22.41 4.52 10.68
C ARG A 6 -23.05 4.21 9.33
N TYR A 7 -22.23 4.13 8.28
CA TYR A 7 -22.67 3.72 6.94
C TYR A 7 -23.29 2.32 6.94
N LEU A 8 -22.65 1.35 7.60
CA LEU A 8 -23.10 -0.03 7.65
C LEU A 8 -24.40 -0.17 8.46
N ILE A 9 -24.51 0.52 9.59
CA ILE A 9 -25.74 0.56 10.37
C ILE A 9 -26.89 1.12 9.53
N PHE A 10 -26.65 2.19 8.78
CA PHE A 10 -27.65 2.74 7.87
C PHE A 10 -28.09 1.71 6.82
N CYS A 11 -27.16 1.02 6.16
CA CYS A 11 -27.50 0.00 5.16
C CYS A 11 -28.31 -1.16 5.76
N ARG A 12 -27.90 -1.67 6.94
CA ARG A 12 -28.57 -2.81 7.60
C ARG A 12 -30.01 -2.52 8.02
N LYS A 13 -30.37 -1.26 8.34
CA LYS A 13 -31.74 -0.89 8.70
C LYS A 13 -32.76 -1.24 7.60
N PHE A 14 -32.33 -1.29 6.34
CA PHE A 14 -33.21 -1.53 5.19
C PHE A 14 -33.23 -2.98 4.72
N HIS A 15 -32.59 -3.89 5.47
CA HIS A 15 -32.45 -5.29 5.06
C HIS A 15 -33.82 -5.96 4.82
N ARG A 16 -34.77 -5.76 5.75
CA ARG A 16 -36.12 -6.35 5.71
C ARG A 16 -37.14 -5.56 4.87
N ILE A 17 -36.83 -4.32 4.49
CA ILE A 17 -37.80 -3.45 3.83
C ILE A 17 -37.78 -3.71 2.32
N LYS A 18 -38.95 -3.88 1.70
CA LYS A 18 -39.10 -3.99 0.24
C LYS A 18 -39.15 -2.58 -0.36
N ILE A 19 -37.99 -2.06 -0.75
CA ILE A 19 -37.80 -0.74 -1.39
C ILE A 19 -37.21 -0.97 -2.79
N PRO A 20 -37.51 -0.11 -3.78
CA PRO A 20 -36.79 -0.10 -5.05
C PRO A 20 -35.27 -0.07 -4.86
N LYS A 21 -34.55 -0.66 -5.82
CA LYS A 21 -33.10 -0.79 -5.77
C LYS A 21 -32.49 0.03 -6.89
N LEU A 22 -31.49 0.84 -6.54
CA LEU A 22 -30.71 1.58 -7.53
C LEU A 22 -29.37 0.86 -7.71
N LYS A 23 -29.19 0.17 -8.84
CA LYS A 23 -27.96 -0.56 -9.16
C LYS A 23 -27.04 0.32 -9.99
N PHE A 24 -25.82 0.52 -9.52
CA PHE A 24 -24.82 1.34 -10.23
C PHE A 24 -23.71 0.53 -10.87
N LYS A 25 -23.33 -0.60 -10.27
CA LYS A 25 -22.23 -1.44 -10.73
C LYS A 25 -22.51 -2.89 -10.39
N VAL A 26 -22.33 -3.78 -11.36
CA VAL A 26 -22.31 -5.23 -11.09
C VAL A 26 -20.98 -5.52 -10.42
N LEU A 27 -21.02 -5.96 -9.17
CA LEU A 27 -19.84 -6.43 -8.45
C LEU A 27 -19.55 -7.88 -8.86
N SER A 28 -18.30 -8.31 -8.77
CA SER A 28 -17.98 -9.72 -8.94
C SER A 28 -18.39 -10.52 -7.70
N ASP A 29 -18.62 -11.82 -7.86
CA ASP A 29 -19.05 -12.73 -6.78
C ASP A 29 -18.15 -12.65 -5.54
N ARG A 30 -16.85 -12.53 -5.76
CA ARG A 30 -15.86 -12.34 -4.69
C ARG A 30 -16.13 -11.10 -3.83
N TYR A 31 -16.54 -9.98 -4.42
CA TYR A 31 -16.88 -8.77 -3.66
C TYR A 31 -18.20 -8.96 -2.88
N HIS A 32 -19.14 -9.75 -3.39
CA HIS A 32 -20.34 -10.13 -2.65
C HIS A 32 -19.98 -10.93 -1.38
N ASP A 33 -19.08 -11.90 -1.52
CA ASP A 33 -18.60 -12.70 -0.39
C ASP A 33 -17.81 -11.85 0.62
N LEU A 34 -16.97 -10.91 0.15
CA LEU A 34 -16.24 -9.98 1.02
C LEU A 34 -17.18 -9.03 1.78
N TYR A 35 -18.22 -8.51 1.13
CA TYR A 35 -19.21 -7.66 1.79
C TYR A 35 -19.94 -8.40 2.90
N LYS A 36 -20.36 -9.64 2.62
CA LYS A 36 -21.03 -10.50 3.59
C LYS A 36 -20.11 -10.86 4.75
N LYS A 37 -18.87 -11.28 4.47
CA LYS A 37 -17.89 -11.72 5.48
C LYS A 37 -17.43 -10.57 6.39
N ASN A 38 -16.99 -9.46 5.80
CA ASN A 38 -16.34 -8.38 6.56
C ASN A 38 -17.35 -7.43 7.21
N TYR A 39 -18.50 -7.25 6.56
CA TYR A 39 -19.44 -6.20 6.93
C TYR A 39 -20.85 -6.71 7.21
N ASN A 40 -21.14 -7.99 7.03
CA ASN A 40 -22.48 -8.59 7.21
C ASN A 40 -23.58 -7.73 6.55
N VAL A 41 -23.32 -7.31 5.31
CA VAL A 41 -24.21 -6.49 4.48
C VAL A 41 -24.29 -7.13 3.10
N TYR A 42 -25.49 -7.24 2.56
CA TYR A 42 -25.69 -7.71 1.19
C TYR A 42 -25.65 -6.52 0.22
N GLU A 43 -25.24 -6.77 -1.03
CA GLU A 43 -25.30 -5.74 -2.08
C GLU A 43 -26.71 -5.15 -2.23
N ASN A 44 -27.74 -5.98 -2.04
CA ASN A 44 -29.13 -5.55 -2.04
C ASN A 44 -29.41 -4.45 -1.00
N ASP A 45 -28.78 -4.49 0.16
CA ASP A 45 -28.98 -3.51 1.23
C ASP A 45 -28.33 -2.18 0.86
N ILE A 46 -27.14 -2.24 0.23
CA ILE A 46 -26.44 -1.06 -0.30
C ILE A 46 -27.25 -0.41 -1.41
N ASN A 47 -27.79 -1.20 -2.34
CA ASN A 47 -28.59 -0.70 -3.47
C ASN A 47 -29.93 -0.09 -3.02
N LYS A 48 -30.54 -0.60 -1.94
CA LYS A 48 -31.71 0.02 -1.29
C LYS A 48 -31.35 1.34 -0.59
N ALA A 49 -30.23 1.36 0.15
CA ALA A 49 -29.74 2.56 0.83
C ALA A 49 -29.37 3.66 -0.18
N SER A 50 -28.74 3.29 -1.30
CA SER A 50 -28.48 4.18 -2.44
C SER A 50 -29.75 4.79 -3.00
N PHE A 51 -30.82 4.00 -3.18
CA PHE A 51 -32.10 4.51 -3.65
C PHE A 51 -32.70 5.55 -2.68
N LEU A 52 -32.64 5.30 -1.37
CA LEU A 52 -33.13 6.26 -0.38
C LEU A 52 -32.34 7.56 -0.36
N ILE A 53 -31.02 7.48 -0.53
CA ILE A 53 -30.17 8.68 -0.62
C ILE A 53 -30.46 9.45 -1.89
N PHE A 54 -30.70 8.75 -3.00
CA PHE A 54 -31.18 9.38 -4.22
C PHE A 54 -32.48 10.14 -3.97
N LEU A 55 -33.49 9.51 -3.35
CA LEU A 55 -34.78 10.13 -3.10
C LEU A 55 -34.69 11.33 -2.13
N ALA A 56 -33.96 11.18 -1.03
CA ALA A 56 -33.75 12.25 -0.07
C ALA A 56 -32.99 13.43 -0.68
N SER A 57 -31.90 13.16 -1.40
CA SER A 57 -31.11 14.22 -2.06
C SER A 57 -31.90 14.89 -3.19
N PHE A 58 -32.70 14.14 -3.95
CA PHE A 58 -33.59 14.70 -4.96
C PHE A 58 -34.59 15.68 -4.35
N LEU A 59 -35.26 15.33 -3.25
CA LEU A 59 -36.19 16.23 -2.56
C LEU A 59 -35.49 17.49 -2.03
N ILE A 60 -34.33 17.32 -1.39
CA ILE A 60 -33.56 18.45 -0.84
C ILE A 60 -33.12 19.39 -1.97
N PHE A 61 -32.52 18.87 -3.06
CA PHE A 61 -32.05 19.70 -4.16
C PHE A 61 -33.19 20.41 -4.87
N ASN A 62 -34.33 19.75 -5.08
CA ASN A 62 -35.51 20.41 -5.66
C ASN A 62 -36.00 21.56 -4.78
N LEU A 63 -36.18 21.35 -3.47
CA LEU A 63 -36.64 22.40 -2.56
C LEU A 63 -35.68 23.60 -2.55
N LEU A 64 -34.37 23.31 -2.51
CA LEU A 64 -33.33 24.33 -2.43
C LEU A 64 -33.23 25.13 -3.76
N LEU A 65 -33.30 24.46 -4.90
CA LEU A 65 -33.26 25.11 -6.22
C LEU A 65 -34.55 25.87 -6.55
N MET A 66 -35.72 25.37 -6.15
CA MET A 66 -37.00 26.08 -6.25
C MET A 66 -37.01 27.36 -5.42
N TYR A 67 -36.34 27.36 -4.26
CA TYR A 67 -36.19 28.55 -3.42
C TYR A 67 -35.22 29.58 -4.01
N LEU A 68 -34.10 29.12 -4.59
CA LEU A 68 -33.02 30.00 -5.05
C LEU A 68 -33.22 30.58 -6.47
N THR A 69 -34.04 29.96 -7.32
CA THR A 69 -34.09 30.30 -8.74
C THR A 69 -35.51 30.41 -9.28
N THR A 70 -35.73 31.35 -10.19
CA THR A 70 -36.98 31.52 -10.96
C THR A 70 -37.01 30.68 -12.25
N ILE A 71 -36.09 29.73 -12.38
CA ILE A 71 -35.95 28.86 -13.55
C ILE A 71 -37.21 27.98 -13.69
N ILE A 72 -37.55 27.60 -14.93
CA ILE A 72 -38.69 26.73 -15.22
C ILE A 72 -38.50 25.38 -14.48
N ILE A 73 -39.55 24.95 -13.76
CA ILE A 73 -39.63 23.71 -12.96
C ILE A 73 -39.00 22.45 -13.60
N PRO A 74 -39.18 22.13 -14.91
CA PRO A 74 -38.59 20.93 -15.49
C PRO A 74 -37.05 20.97 -15.54
N ILE A 75 -36.44 22.15 -15.70
CA ILE A 75 -34.97 22.29 -15.70
C ILE A 75 -34.43 22.07 -14.28
N ILE A 76 -35.12 22.62 -13.27
CA ILE A 76 -34.79 22.41 -11.86
C ILE A 76 -34.86 20.93 -11.49
N SER A 77 -35.94 20.24 -11.89
CA SER A 77 -36.11 18.81 -11.66
C SER A 77 -34.97 18.01 -12.31
N LEU A 78 -34.63 18.30 -13.57
CA LEU A 78 -33.58 17.60 -14.31
C LEU A 78 -32.20 17.78 -13.65
N ILE A 79 -31.83 18.99 -13.24
CA ILE A 79 -30.58 19.25 -12.50
C ILE A 79 -30.57 18.49 -11.15
N SER A 80 -31.70 18.47 -10.44
CA SER A 80 -31.86 17.76 -9.17
C SER A 80 -31.70 16.24 -9.33
N VAL A 81 -32.22 15.67 -10.44
CA VAL A 81 -32.00 14.25 -10.79
C VAL A 81 -30.50 13.98 -11.00
N PHE A 82 -29.79 14.80 -11.78
CA PHE A 82 -28.36 14.58 -12.01
C PHE A 82 -27.54 14.65 -10.71
N LEU A 83 -27.78 15.66 -9.87
CA LEU A 83 -27.07 15.81 -8.60
C LEU A 83 -27.34 14.66 -7.64
N SER A 84 -28.59 14.22 -7.54
CA SER A 84 -28.98 13.09 -6.67
C SER A 84 -28.41 11.76 -7.16
N ILE A 85 -28.35 11.52 -8.49
CA ILE A 85 -27.68 10.35 -9.07
C ILE A 85 -26.20 10.35 -8.71
N ILE A 86 -25.50 11.48 -8.87
CA ILE A 86 -24.06 11.58 -8.55
C ILE A 86 -23.81 11.28 -7.07
N LEU A 87 -24.66 11.80 -6.18
CA LEU A 87 -24.52 11.62 -4.73
C LEU A 87 -24.79 10.16 -4.32
N SER A 88 -25.82 9.54 -4.89
CA SER A 88 -26.15 8.14 -4.68
C SER A 88 -25.08 7.18 -5.24
N TYR A 89 -24.49 7.51 -6.39
CA TYR A 89 -23.37 6.78 -6.97
C TYR A 89 -22.13 6.83 -6.06
N LYS A 90 -21.78 8.03 -5.59
CA LYS A 90 -20.67 8.21 -4.63
C LYS A 90 -20.90 7.40 -3.36
N PHE A 91 -22.13 7.38 -2.85
CA PHE A 91 -22.48 6.57 -1.68
C PHE A 91 -22.29 5.07 -1.91
N ASN A 92 -22.70 4.56 -3.07
CA ASN A 92 -22.55 3.14 -3.42
C ASN A 92 -21.07 2.72 -3.50
N LEU A 93 -20.21 3.60 -4.01
CA LEU A 93 -18.78 3.33 -4.20
C LEU A 93 -17.92 3.30 -2.93
N ILE A 94 -18.44 3.75 -1.76
CA ILE A 94 -17.64 3.89 -0.54
C ILE A 94 -16.99 2.56 -0.14
N LEU A 95 -17.79 1.50 0.01
CA LEU A 95 -17.29 0.18 0.42
C LEU A 95 -16.39 -0.44 -0.64
N TYR A 96 -16.74 -0.29 -1.92
CA TYR A 96 -15.93 -0.79 -3.02
C TYR A 96 -14.52 -0.18 -3.00
N ASN A 97 -14.43 1.15 -2.85
CA ASN A 97 -13.17 1.86 -2.79
C ASN A 97 -12.37 1.48 -1.55
N GLU A 98 -13.03 1.20 -0.42
CA GLU A 98 -12.35 0.74 0.80
C GLU A 98 -11.72 -0.64 0.61
N ILE A 99 -12.45 -1.60 0.05
CA ILE A 99 -11.92 -2.93 -0.25
C ILE A 99 -10.79 -2.84 -1.28
N SER A 100 -10.98 -2.07 -2.35
CA SER A 100 -9.96 -1.86 -3.38
C SER A 100 -8.69 -1.22 -2.80
N ARG A 101 -8.81 -0.30 -1.84
CA ARG A 101 -7.66 0.26 -1.12
C ARG A 101 -6.94 -0.82 -0.32
N ARG A 102 -7.65 -1.61 0.48
CA ARG A 102 -7.06 -2.71 1.26
C ARG A 102 -6.39 -3.75 0.36
N GLU A 103 -7.00 -4.09 -0.77
CA GLU A 103 -6.42 -4.97 -1.79
C GLU A 103 -5.10 -4.40 -2.32
N SER A 104 -5.03 -3.10 -2.61
CA SER A 104 -3.80 -2.46 -3.09
C SER A 104 -2.68 -2.47 -2.03
N GLU A 105 -3.01 -2.26 -0.76
CA GLU A 105 -2.06 -2.31 0.36
C GLU A 105 -1.48 -3.73 0.55
N ILE A 106 -2.34 -4.75 0.53
CA ILE A 106 -1.92 -6.15 0.63
C ILE A 106 -1.04 -6.54 -0.56
N ASN A 107 -1.44 -6.15 -1.78
CA ASN A 107 -0.67 -6.43 -2.98
C ASN A 107 0.73 -5.79 -2.96
N ALA A 108 0.84 -4.56 -2.45
CA ALA A 108 2.13 -3.89 -2.30
C ALA A 108 3.05 -4.63 -1.32
N MET A 109 2.50 -5.17 -0.23
CA MET A 109 3.26 -5.89 0.79
C MET A 109 3.52 -7.36 0.44
N LEU A 110 2.74 -7.96 -0.47
CA LEU A 110 2.84 -9.36 -0.87
C LEU A 110 4.27 -9.74 -1.30
N HIS A 111 4.97 -8.85 -2.00
CA HIS A 111 6.34 -9.13 -2.44
C HIS A 111 7.32 -9.24 -1.26
N ILE A 112 7.18 -8.37 -0.26
CA ILE A 112 8.03 -8.39 0.94
C ILE A 112 7.72 -9.65 1.76
N ILE A 113 6.43 -9.98 1.90
CA ILE A 113 5.98 -11.22 2.56
C ILE A 113 6.58 -12.45 1.88
N LYS A 114 6.56 -12.50 0.54
CA LYS A 114 7.15 -13.60 -0.24
C LYS A 114 8.64 -13.75 0.04
N ILE A 115 9.39 -12.65 0.01
CA ILE A 115 10.82 -12.64 0.31
C ILE A 115 11.07 -13.12 1.74
N ASP A 116 10.44 -12.49 2.72
CA ASP A 116 10.65 -12.83 4.13
C ASP A 116 10.29 -14.28 4.42
N PHE A 117 9.20 -14.78 3.83
CA PHE A 117 8.82 -16.17 4.01
C PHE A 117 9.77 -17.14 3.31
N SER A 118 10.24 -16.83 2.10
CA SER A 118 11.27 -17.64 1.43
C SER A 118 12.57 -17.72 2.23
N LEU A 119 12.97 -16.62 2.87
CA LEU A 119 14.13 -16.59 3.74
C LEU A 119 13.90 -17.46 4.97
N ILE A 120 12.71 -17.39 5.59
CA ILE A 120 12.34 -18.28 6.71
C ILE A 120 12.39 -19.75 6.30
N GLN A 121 11.89 -20.07 5.10
CA GLN A 121 11.91 -21.44 4.57
C GLN A 121 13.34 -21.97 4.37
N GLU A 122 14.26 -21.14 3.89
CA GLU A 122 15.68 -21.52 3.73
C GLU A 122 16.41 -21.71 5.08
N ILE A 123 16.02 -20.96 6.11
CA ILE A 123 16.67 -20.99 7.42
C ILE A 123 16.23 -22.20 8.24
N LEU A 124 14.94 -22.50 8.22
CA LEU A 124 14.36 -23.56 9.03
C LEU A 124 14.58 -24.92 8.35
N LYS A 125 15.21 -25.86 9.08
CA LYS A 125 15.41 -27.24 8.64
C LYS A 125 14.09 -28.00 8.51
N ASN A 126 14.10 -29.12 7.76
CA ASN A 126 12.99 -30.02 7.38
C ASN A 126 11.92 -30.40 8.44
N ASN A 127 12.05 -30.04 9.71
CA ASN A 127 11.13 -30.39 10.81
C ASN A 127 10.46 -29.17 11.47
N SER A 128 10.47 -27.99 10.85
CA SER A 128 9.78 -26.81 11.38
C SER A 128 8.35 -26.70 10.87
N ASP A 129 7.43 -26.23 11.73
CA ASP A 129 6.07 -25.90 11.33
C ASP A 129 6.04 -24.62 10.49
N TYR A 130 6.23 -24.76 9.18
CA TYR A 130 6.24 -23.64 8.24
C TYR A 130 4.90 -22.89 8.21
N SER A 131 3.78 -23.58 8.45
CA SER A 131 2.45 -22.98 8.52
C SER A 131 2.30 -22.02 9.70
N ILE A 132 2.76 -22.43 10.90
CA ILE A 132 2.76 -21.57 12.09
C ILE A 132 3.70 -20.37 11.89
N ASN A 133 4.88 -20.59 11.33
CA ASN A 133 5.84 -19.52 11.03
C ASN A 133 5.31 -18.51 10.02
N PHE A 134 4.59 -18.97 9.00
CA PHE A 134 3.88 -18.10 8.06
C PHE A 134 2.82 -17.25 8.77
N ILE A 135 2.02 -17.87 9.64
CA ILE A 135 0.98 -17.19 10.40
C ILE A 135 1.56 -16.12 11.33
N MET A 136 2.64 -16.45 12.04
CA MET A 136 3.36 -15.50 12.89
C MET A 136 3.93 -14.33 12.08
N LEU A 137 4.56 -14.61 10.93
CA LEU A 137 5.08 -13.57 10.04
C LEU A 137 3.97 -12.58 9.66
N ILE A 138 2.82 -13.08 9.20
CA ILE A 138 1.71 -12.22 8.76
C ILE A 138 1.08 -11.45 9.93
N LYS A 139 0.98 -12.06 11.12
CA LYS A 139 0.50 -11.39 12.34
C LYS A 139 1.37 -10.18 12.70
N ASP A 140 2.69 -10.30 12.54
CA ASP A 140 3.66 -9.27 12.90
C ASP A 140 3.70 -8.13 11.86
N TYR A 141 3.26 -8.40 10.63
CA TYR A 141 2.97 -7.37 9.66
C TYR A 141 1.75 -6.55 10.11
N ASN A 142 1.90 -5.22 10.25
CA ASN A 142 0.77 -4.30 10.47
C ASN A 142 -0.05 -4.10 9.18
N ILE A 143 -0.63 -5.18 8.64
CA ILE A 143 -1.44 -5.18 7.41
C ILE A 143 -2.93 -5.41 7.71
N PRO A 144 -3.85 -5.03 6.79
CA PRO A 144 -5.30 -5.15 7.03
C PRO A 144 -5.81 -6.56 7.36
N ILE A 145 -5.05 -7.61 7.02
CA ILE A 145 -5.36 -9.02 7.29
C ILE A 145 -4.75 -9.55 8.59
N SER A 146 -3.87 -8.78 9.25
CA SER A 146 -3.16 -9.21 10.47
C SER A 146 -4.11 -9.60 11.61
N SER A 147 -5.27 -8.96 11.71
CA SER A 147 -6.32 -9.32 12.67
C SER A 147 -6.84 -10.74 12.46
N ASP A 148 -7.01 -11.14 11.20
CA ASP A 148 -7.54 -12.46 10.85
C ASP A 148 -6.52 -13.53 11.22
N PHE A 149 -5.23 -13.26 11.00
CA PHE A 149 -4.14 -14.16 11.39
C PHE A 149 -3.94 -14.23 12.91
N LYS A 150 -4.25 -13.17 13.67
CA LYS A 150 -4.33 -13.24 15.15
C LYS A 150 -5.43 -14.18 15.63
N ILE A 151 -6.60 -14.14 14.97
CA ILE A 151 -7.73 -15.03 15.27
C ILE A 151 -7.39 -16.48 14.91
N ILE A 152 -6.77 -16.70 13.75
CA ILE A 152 -6.30 -18.03 13.34
C ILE A 152 -5.31 -18.59 14.35
N LEU A 153 -4.32 -17.80 14.77
CA LEU A 153 -3.36 -18.22 15.79
C LEU A 153 -4.05 -18.61 17.10
N LYS A 154 -5.07 -17.86 17.53
CA LYS A 154 -5.88 -18.21 18.71
C LYS A 154 -6.58 -19.56 18.54
N LYS A 155 -7.22 -19.81 17.40
CA LYS A 155 -7.88 -21.10 17.12
C LYS A 155 -6.92 -22.28 17.04
N ILE A 156 -5.70 -22.04 16.54
CA ILE A 156 -4.64 -23.05 16.53
C ILE A 156 -4.23 -23.39 17.98
N HIS A 157 -4.11 -22.39 18.85
CA HIS A 157 -3.89 -22.63 20.28
C HIS A 157 -5.05 -23.37 20.96
N GLU A 158 -6.27 -23.27 20.43
CA GLU A 158 -7.45 -24.04 20.87
C GLU A 158 -7.49 -25.47 20.29
N GLY A 159 -6.49 -25.88 19.50
CA GLY A 159 -6.35 -27.24 18.96
C GLY A 159 -6.79 -27.43 17.51
N MET A 160 -7.07 -26.34 16.77
CA MET A 160 -7.37 -26.43 15.33
C MET A 160 -6.11 -26.57 14.47
N ILE A 161 -6.25 -27.30 13.35
CA ILE A 161 -5.17 -27.51 12.37
C ILE A 161 -4.90 -26.20 11.59
N PRO A 162 -3.66 -25.69 11.54
CA PRO A 162 -3.33 -24.43 10.87
C PRO A 162 -3.73 -24.38 9.39
N GLU A 163 -3.50 -25.47 8.66
CA GLU A 163 -3.75 -25.57 7.22
C GLU A 163 -5.25 -25.45 6.91
N ASP A 164 -6.10 -26.08 7.72
CA ASP A 164 -7.57 -26.03 7.59
C ASP A 164 -8.12 -24.63 7.85
N GLU A 165 -7.54 -23.88 8.78
CA GLU A 165 -7.95 -22.49 9.02
C GLU A 165 -7.43 -21.53 7.94
N LEU A 166 -6.25 -21.81 7.37
CA LEU A 166 -5.70 -21.03 6.25
C LEU A 166 -6.49 -21.26 4.94
N THR A 167 -6.96 -22.47 4.66
CA THR A 167 -7.80 -22.73 3.46
C THR A 167 -9.13 -21.98 3.49
N LYS A 168 -9.71 -21.77 4.67
CA LYS A 168 -10.95 -21.00 4.88
C LYS A 168 -10.72 -19.48 4.80
N LEU A 169 -9.47 -19.03 4.79
CA LEU A 169 -9.14 -17.62 4.69
C LEU A 169 -9.55 -17.10 3.30
N MET A 170 -10.19 -15.94 3.30
CA MET A 170 -10.52 -15.21 2.09
C MET A 170 -10.14 -13.76 2.35
N THR A 171 -9.15 -13.25 1.62
CA THR A 171 -8.63 -11.90 1.81
C THR A 171 -9.15 -10.95 0.74
N PRO A 172 -8.99 -9.62 0.91
CA PRO A 172 -9.29 -8.67 -0.15
C PRO A 172 -8.46 -8.88 -1.43
N SER A 173 -7.25 -9.44 -1.34
CA SER A 173 -6.33 -9.60 -2.49
C SER A 173 -6.43 -10.99 -3.12
N LYS A 174 -6.77 -11.04 -4.42
CA LYS A 174 -6.80 -12.30 -5.17
C LYS A 174 -5.40 -12.91 -5.28
N ASN A 175 -4.41 -12.08 -5.56
CA ASN A 175 -3.03 -12.52 -5.72
C ASN A 175 -2.47 -13.11 -4.42
N PHE A 176 -2.88 -12.58 -3.26
CA PHE A 176 -2.53 -13.15 -1.97
C PHE A 176 -3.20 -14.51 -1.73
N ASP A 177 -4.50 -14.63 -2.00
CA ASP A 177 -5.21 -15.92 -1.85
C ASP A 177 -4.63 -17.00 -2.78
N ASP A 178 -4.32 -16.64 -4.03
CA ASP A 178 -3.71 -17.56 -4.99
C ASP A 178 -2.31 -17.98 -4.53
N TYR A 179 -1.52 -17.05 -3.95
CA TYR A 179 -0.25 -17.37 -3.33
C TYR A 179 -0.40 -18.31 -2.12
N LEU A 180 -1.36 -18.04 -1.23
CA LEU A 180 -1.64 -18.88 -0.07
C LEU A 180 -2.05 -20.30 -0.48
N LYS A 181 -2.95 -20.42 -1.47
CA LYS A 181 -3.35 -21.73 -2.02
C LYS A 181 -2.15 -22.49 -2.55
N MET A 182 -1.27 -21.82 -3.29
CA MET A 182 -0.08 -22.44 -3.85
C MET A 182 0.92 -22.89 -2.76
N LEU A 183 1.03 -22.14 -1.66
CA LEU A 183 1.80 -22.55 -0.49
C LEU A 183 1.20 -23.79 0.17
N LEU A 184 -0.12 -23.81 0.37
CA LEU A 184 -0.83 -24.93 0.98
C LEU A 184 -0.75 -26.20 0.13
N THR A 185 -0.92 -26.10 -1.19
CA THR A 185 -0.78 -27.26 -2.10
C THR A 185 0.62 -27.85 -2.10
N ASN A 186 1.63 -27.02 -1.83
CA ASN A 186 3.02 -27.44 -1.78
C ASN A 186 3.46 -27.84 -0.36
N ASN A 187 2.54 -27.95 0.61
CA ASN A 187 2.84 -28.17 2.03
C ASN A 187 3.92 -27.21 2.57
N PHE A 188 3.88 -25.95 2.13
CA PHE A 188 4.90 -24.94 2.42
C PHE A 188 6.34 -25.34 2.03
N GLY A 189 6.51 -26.28 1.10
CA GLY A 189 7.80 -26.67 0.55
C GLY A 189 8.42 -25.57 -0.32
N PHE A 190 9.75 -25.47 -0.29
CA PHE A 190 10.50 -24.53 -1.13
C PHE A 190 10.56 -25.05 -2.56
N ASN A 191 9.93 -24.33 -3.50
CA ASN A 191 10.05 -24.61 -4.93
C ASN A 191 10.66 -23.38 -5.62
N SER A 192 11.87 -23.52 -6.17
CA SER A 192 12.62 -22.45 -6.83
C SER A 192 11.90 -21.86 -8.07
N SER A 193 10.92 -22.59 -8.62
CA SER A 193 10.04 -22.14 -9.69
C SER A 193 9.06 -21.03 -9.27
N ILE A 194 8.83 -20.82 -7.97
CA ILE A 194 7.94 -19.78 -7.41
C ILE A 194 8.56 -18.37 -7.56
N LEU A 195 9.88 -18.28 -7.60
CA LEU A 195 10.64 -17.03 -7.78
C LEU A 195 10.84 -16.65 -9.26
N ASN A 196 10.78 -17.62 -10.18
CA ASN A 196 11.20 -17.44 -11.58
C ASN A 196 10.08 -17.36 -12.61
N ASN A 197 8.81 -17.54 -12.24
CA ASN A 197 7.73 -17.52 -13.23
C ASN A 197 7.05 -16.16 -13.34
N ASN A 198 7.42 -15.49 -14.44
CA ASN A 198 6.82 -14.33 -15.10
C ASN A 198 7.06 -12.97 -14.44
N GLU A 199 7.35 -11.95 -15.27
CA GLU A 199 7.26 -10.52 -14.92
C GLU A 199 6.12 -10.36 -13.91
N THR A 200 6.46 -10.02 -12.67
CA THR A 200 5.46 -10.04 -11.61
C THR A 200 4.36 -9.06 -12.00
N ASP A 201 3.11 -9.41 -11.74
CA ASP A 201 1.97 -8.51 -11.97
C ASP A 201 2.18 -7.12 -11.32
N LEU A 202 3.04 -7.08 -10.29
CA LEU A 202 3.54 -5.88 -9.63
C LEU A 202 4.54 -5.08 -10.47
N GLU A 203 5.48 -5.70 -11.18
CA GLU A 203 6.34 -5.01 -12.16
C GLU A 203 5.52 -4.45 -13.33
N LYS A 204 4.53 -5.20 -13.82
CA LYS A 204 3.59 -4.68 -14.83
C LYS A 204 2.79 -3.51 -14.28
N LYS A 205 2.20 -3.64 -13.08
CA LYS A 205 1.49 -2.55 -12.40
C LYS A 205 2.39 -1.36 -12.08
N TYR A 206 3.66 -1.59 -11.78
CA TYR A 206 4.65 -0.56 -11.56
C TYR A 206 5.01 0.16 -12.86
N LYS A 207 5.20 -0.56 -13.96
CA LYS A 207 5.42 0.01 -15.30
C LYS A 207 4.21 0.82 -15.76
N ILE A 208 2.99 0.33 -15.49
CA ILE A 208 1.75 1.07 -15.71
C ILE A 208 1.73 2.33 -14.83
N TYR A 209 2.07 2.22 -13.55
CA TYR A 209 2.12 3.34 -12.61
C TYR A 209 3.16 4.39 -13.00
N MET A 210 4.34 3.99 -13.46
CA MET A 210 5.37 4.91 -13.96
C MET A 210 4.92 5.61 -15.24
N LYS A 211 4.24 4.89 -16.15
CA LYS A 211 3.59 5.50 -17.32
C LYS A 211 2.49 6.48 -16.91
N GLU A 212 1.71 6.16 -15.88
CA GLU A 212 0.70 7.08 -15.33
C GLU A 212 1.33 8.31 -14.69
N ILE A 213 2.42 8.18 -13.93
CA ILE A 213 3.17 9.33 -13.39
C ILE A 213 3.68 10.19 -14.54
N GLN A 214 4.33 9.58 -15.52
CA GLN A 214 4.86 10.30 -16.68
C GLN A 214 3.73 11.05 -17.40
N SER A 215 2.61 10.40 -17.67
CA SER A 215 1.42 11.02 -18.27
C SER A 215 0.89 12.17 -17.42
N ARG A 216 0.78 12.01 -16.10
CA ARG A 216 0.30 13.07 -15.19
C ARG A 216 1.26 14.26 -15.12
N ILE A 217 2.57 14.03 -15.11
CA ILE A 217 3.59 15.09 -15.19
C ILE A 217 3.51 15.78 -16.55
N SER A 218 3.38 15.03 -17.65
CA SER A 218 3.20 15.60 -18.99
C SER A 218 1.93 16.45 -19.09
N ILE A 219 0.80 16.03 -18.51
CA ILE A 219 -0.43 16.83 -18.46
C ILE A 219 -0.21 18.12 -17.66
N LEU A 220 0.45 18.02 -16.52
CA LEU A 220 0.71 19.15 -15.63
C LEU A 220 1.69 20.15 -16.25
N PHE A 221 2.71 19.65 -16.95
CA PHE A 221 3.63 20.44 -17.77
C PHE A 221 2.92 21.07 -18.97
N PHE A 222 2.05 20.31 -19.65
CA PHE A 222 1.30 20.78 -20.79
C PHE A 222 0.35 21.92 -20.41
N VAL A 223 -0.48 21.73 -19.38
CA VAL A 223 -1.36 22.79 -18.87
C VAL A 223 -0.55 23.94 -18.29
N GLY A 224 0.53 23.66 -17.56
CA GLY A 224 1.38 24.67 -16.94
C GLY A 224 2.08 25.61 -17.94
N ILE A 225 2.40 25.13 -19.15
CA ILE A 225 3.15 25.89 -20.16
C ILE A 225 2.27 26.34 -21.31
N PHE A 226 1.47 25.45 -21.90
CA PHE A 226 0.68 25.77 -23.09
C PHE A 226 -0.58 26.57 -22.77
N PHE A 227 -1.13 26.50 -21.56
CA PHE A 227 -2.28 27.33 -21.21
C PHE A 227 -1.90 28.82 -21.07
N PRO A 228 -0.81 29.20 -20.37
CA PRO A 228 -0.29 30.57 -20.41
C PRO A 228 0.13 31.02 -21.81
N LEU A 229 0.83 30.17 -22.58
CA LEU A 229 1.24 30.50 -23.94
C LEU A 229 0.03 30.72 -24.87
N GLY A 230 -0.97 29.86 -24.79
CA GLY A 230 -2.22 29.98 -25.54
C GLY A 230 -3.00 31.23 -25.16
N LEU A 231 -3.02 31.61 -23.88
CA LEU A 231 -3.56 32.88 -23.43
C LEU A 231 -2.77 34.07 -24.01
N CYS A 232 -1.44 34.03 -24.01
CA CYS A 232 -0.61 35.08 -24.62
C CYS A 232 -0.91 35.23 -26.13
N PHE A 233 -1.10 34.12 -26.85
CA PHE A 233 -1.51 34.16 -28.26
C PHE A 233 -2.93 34.71 -28.45
N LEU A 234 -3.88 34.31 -27.60
CA LEU A 234 -5.25 34.84 -27.64
C LEU A 234 -5.29 36.35 -27.34
N ILE A 235 -4.43 36.84 -26.45
CA ILE A 235 -4.27 38.28 -26.16
C ILE A 235 -3.71 39.04 -27.38
N LEU A 236 -2.81 38.41 -28.14
CA LEU A 236 -2.22 39.00 -29.34
C LEU A 236 -3.19 39.02 -30.54
N PHE A 237 -4.06 38.00 -30.67
CA PHE A 237 -4.94 37.84 -31.83
C PHE A 237 -6.39 38.29 -31.62
N GLN A 238 -6.85 38.38 -30.37
CA GLN A 238 -8.16 38.95 -30.03
C GLN A 238 -7.96 40.08 -29.03
N LEU A 239 -8.62 41.22 -29.27
CA LEU A 239 -8.74 42.33 -28.31
C LEU A 239 -9.61 41.90 -27.12
N ILE A 240 -9.12 40.94 -26.35
CA ILE A 240 -9.77 40.44 -25.15
C ILE A 240 -9.70 41.56 -24.11
N ASN A 241 -10.85 41.90 -23.56
CA ASN A 241 -11.00 42.97 -22.57
C ASN A 241 -10.09 42.70 -21.34
N MET A 242 -9.40 43.73 -20.84
CA MET A 242 -8.46 43.64 -19.70
C MET A 242 -9.06 42.94 -18.47
N ILE A 243 -10.37 43.11 -18.24
CA ILE A 243 -11.14 42.49 -17.15
C ILE A 243 -11.18 40.96 -17.30
N PHE A 244 -11.34 40.44 -18.52
CA PHE A 244 -11.32 38.99 -18.74
C PHE A 244 -9.94 38.41 -18.47
N GLN A 245 -8.85 39.12 -18.83
CA GLN A 245 -7.49 38.67 -18.57
C GLN A 245 -7.18 38.57 -17.07
N THR A 246 -7.64 39.55 -16.28
CA THR A 246 -7.46 39.54 -14.82
C THR A 246 -8.24 38.42 -14.14
N LEU A 247 -9.37 37.99 -14.72
CA LEU A 247 -10.19 36.86 -14.25
C LEU A 247 -9.57 35.49 -14.57
N PHE A 248 -8.86 35.34 -15.68
CA PHE A 248 -8.24 34.06 -16.07
C PHE A 248 -7.05 33.66 -15.19
N VAL A 249 -6.29 34.63 -14.65
CA VAL A 249 -5.13 34.36 -13.78
C VAL A 249 -5.52 33.58 -12.51
N PRO A 250 -6.49 34.02 -11.68
CA PRO A 250 -6.89 33.27 -10.50
C PRO A 250 -7.53 31.92 -10.86
N ILE A 251 -8.29 31.83 -11.95
CA ILE A 251 -8.88 30.57 -12.43
C ILE A 251 -7.78 29.57 -12.82
N PHE A 252 -6.73 30.02 -13.50
CA PHE A 252 -5.58 29.21 -13.86
C PHE A 252 -4.82 28.73 -12.63
N LEU A 253 -4.56 29.59 -11.65
CA LEU A 253 -3.89 29.21 -10.40
C LEU A 253 -4.72 28.20 -9.59
N ILE A 254 -6.06 28.35 -9.57
CA ILE A 254 -6.97 27.37 -8.95
C ILE A 254 -6.93 26.03 -9.69
N LEU A 255 -6.98 26.05 -11.03
CA LEU A 255 -6.89 24.85 -11.87
C LEU A 255 -5.56 24.12 -11.65
N LEU A 256 -4.47 24.87 -11.61
CA LEU A 256 -3.12 24.34 -11.40
C LEU A 256 -3.00 23.75 -9.99
N ASN A 257 -3.42 24.47 -8.95
CA ASN A 257 -3.44 23.93 -7.57
C ASN A 257 -4.34 22.69 -7.43
N PHE A 258 -5.49 22.66 -8.11
CA PHE A 258 -6.37 21.50 -8.16
C PHE A 258 -5.69 20.30 -8.83
N LEU A 259 -5.06 20.51 -9.99
CA LEU A 259 -4.30 19.48 -10.70
C LEU A 259 -3.14 18.96 -9.84
N PHE A 260 -2.31 19.85 -9.27
CA PHE A 260 -1.22 19.50 -8.36
C PHE A 260 -1.71 18.67 -7.17
N ARG A 261 -2.77 19.12 -6.48
CA ARG A 261 -3.34 18.38 -5.33
C ARG A 261 -3.90 17.01 -5.74
N LYS A 262 -4.47 16.89 -6.93
CA LYS A 262 -5.06 15.62 -7.41
C LYS A 262 -4.01 14.65 -7.93
N THR A 263 -2.91 15.14 -8.52
CA THR A 263 -1.88 14.30 -9.15
C THR A 263 -0.75 13.90 -8.19
N ILE A 264 -0.36 14.76 -7.24
CA ILE A 264 0.85 14.57 -6.41
C ILE A 264 0.56 13.96 -5.03
N LYS A 265 -0.70 13.99 -4.56
CA LYS A 265 -1.04 13.50 -3.21
C LYS A 265 -1.26 11.98 -3.16
N ARG A 266 -0.18 11.19 -3.25
CA ARG A 266 -0.07 9.84 -2.65
C ARG A 266 1.38 9.55 -2.28
N ASN A 267 1.58 8.98 -1.09
CA ASN A 267 2.87 8.54 -0.58
C ASN A 267 3.48 7.52 -1.54
N SER A 268 4.45 7.96 -2.33
CA SER A 268 5.28 7.13 -3.17
C SER A 268 6.22 6.31 -2.30
N TYR A 269 5.72 5.21 -1.75
CA TYR A 269 6.57 4.12 -1.30
C TYR A 269 6.93 3.30 -2.53
N LEU A 270 8.08 3.63 -3.12
CA LEU A 270 8.67 2.84 -4.20
C LEU A 270 10.10 2.48 -3.82
N ILE A 271 10.19 1.31 -3.20
CA ILE A 271 11.39 0.50 -3.15
C ILE A 271 11.63 0.02 -4.58
N GLY A 272 12.67 0.53 -5.24
CA GLY A 272 13.16 -0.06 -6.49
C GLY A 272 13.34 0.91 -7.64
N VAL A 273 14.40 1.74 -7.61
CA VAL A 273 15.06 2.19 -8.83
C VAL A 273 16.57 2.24 -8.61
N LEU A 274 17.31 1.15 -8.86
CA LEU A 274 18.78 1.17 -8.82
C LEU A 274 19.41 2.01 -9.95
N ASN A 275 18.65 2.34 -10.99
CA ASN A 275 19.18 2.94 -12.22
C ASN A 275 19.09 4.47 -12.30
N ASN A 276 18.39 5.14 -11.37
CA ASN A 276 18.19 6.61 -11.41
C ASN A 276 18.97 7.39 -10.33
N TYR A 277 19.87 6.72 -9.59
CA TYR A 277 20.64 7.38 -8.55
C TYR A 277 21.98 7.92 -9.06
N SER A 278 22.49 8.93 -8.37
CA SER A 278 23.84 9.46 -8.61
C SER A 278 24.87 8.32 -8.49
N LYS A 279 25.92 8.37 -9.32
CA LYS A 279 27.00 7.36 -9.31
C LYS A 279 27.60 7.15 -7.90
N LEU A 280 27.57 8.19 -7.06
CA LEU A 280 28.02 8.16 -5.67
C LEU A 280 27.13 7.33 -4.77
N GLU A 281 25.80 7.49 -4.84
CA GLU A 281 24.89 6.68 -4.04
C GLU A 281 24.93 5.20 -4.42
N LYS A 282 25.10 4.91 -5.72
CA LYS A 282 25.28 3.54 -6.20
C LYS A 282 26.53 2.89 -5.59
N LYS A 283 27.67 3.59 -5.64
CA LYS A 283 28.92 3.13 -5.00
C LYS A 283 28.75 2.93 -3.49
N LYS A 284 28.09 3.87 -2.80
CA LYS A 284 27.83 3.77 -1.35
C LYS A 284 27.01 2.52 -1.02
N PHE A 285 26.02 2.21 -1.85
CA PHE A 285 25.18 1.04 -1.68
C PHE A 285 25.94 -0.26 -1.99
N ASP A 286 26.77 -0.28 -3.03
CA ASP A 286 27.60 -1.44 -3.38
C ASP A 286 28.60 -1.78 -2.25
N GLU A 287 29.23 -0.76 -1.64
CA GLU A 287 30.07 -0.93 -0.45
C GLU A 287 29.28 -1.53 0.73
N PHE A 288 28.04 -1.09 0.93
CA PHE A 288 27.19 -1.61 2.01
C PHE A 288 26.80 -3.06 1.78
N ILE A 289 26.45 -3.44 0.55
CA ILE A 289 26.18 -4.83 0.18
C ILE A 289 27.43 -5.69 0.36
N GLN A 290 28.62 -5.18 -0.01
CA GLN A 290 29.88 -5.89 0.20
C GLN A 290 30.16 -6.13 1.69
N PHE A 291 29.94 -5.12 2.54
CA PHE A 291 30.04 -5.27 3.99
C PHE A 291 29.08 -6.33 4.52
N LEU A 292 27.81 -6.28 4.11
CA LEU A 292 26.80 -7.27 4.50
C LEU A 292 27.14 -8.68 4.03
N ARG A 293 27.73 -8.84 2.85
CA ARG A 293 28.17 -10.14 2.35
C ARG A 293 29.25 -10.73 3.26
N SER A 294 30.22 -9.94 3.70
CA SER A 294 31.22 -10.40 4.67
C SER A 294 30.61 -10.68 6.05
N PHE A 295 29.67 -9.86 6.49
CA PHE A 295 28.92 -10.10 7.72
C PHE A 295 28.18 -11.44 7.66
N ALA A 296 27.46 -11.72 6.57
CA ALA A 296 26.77 -12.98 6.33
C ALA A 296 27.72 -14.18 6.29
N ILE A 297 28.90 -14.05 5.67
CA ILE A 297 29.92 -15.12 5.66
C ILE A 297 30.43 -15.44 7.08
N ASN A 298 30.54 -14.41 7.93
CA ASN A 298 31.03 -14.57 9.29
C ASN A 298 29.94 -15.06 10.27
N LEU A 299 28.66 -14.95 9.92
CA LEU A 299 27.52 -15.49 10.68
C LEU A 299 27.51 -17.03 10.58
N LYS A 300 28.30 -17.68 11.43
CA LYS A 300 28.27 -19.14 11.66
C LYS A 300 27.54 -19.46 12.96
N ARG A 301 27.05 -20.69 13.10
CA ARG A 301 26.41 -21.17 14.34
C ARG A 301 27.34 -20.95 15.55
N ASN A 302 26.77 -20.49 16.66
CA ASN A 302 27.43 -20.25 17.96
C ASN A 302 28.45 -19.10 18.00
N ILE A 303 28.39 -18.16 17.04
CA ILE A 303 29.19 -16.93 17.08
C ILE A 303 28.26 -15.74 17.30
N SER A 304 28.65 -14.82 18.19
CA SER A 304 27.83 -13.64 18.47
C SER A 304 27.78 -12.69 17.25
N PRO A 305 26.61 -12.11 16.93
CA PRO A 305 26.45 -11.13 15.86
C PRO A 305 27.43 -9.95 15.98
N GLU A 306 27.75 -9.53 17.20
CA GLU A 306 28.72 -8.49 17.51
C GLU A 306 30.12 -8.84 17.00
N LEU A 307 30.56 -10.07 17.22
CA LEU A 307 31.87 -10.56 16.78
C LEU A 307 31.90 -10.73 15.24
N CYS A 308 30.80 -11.21 14.65
CA CYS A 308 30.65 -11.28 13.20
C CYS A 308 30.72 -9.89 12.54
N PHE A 309 30.11 -8.89 13.17
CA PHE A 309 30.11 -7.50 12.71
C PHE A 309 31.52 -6.91 12.75
N LEU A 310 32.25 -7.12 13.85
CA LEU A 310 33.63 -6.65 13.99
C LEU A 310 34.57 -7.33 12.97
N ASN A 311 34.44 -8.63 12.78
CA ASN A 311 35.20 -9.37 11.77
C ASN A 311 34.91 -8.89 10.36
N SER A 312 33.64 -8.58 10.04
CA SER A 312 33.25 -8.07 8.73
C SER A 312 33.79 -6.66 8.44
N TYR A 313 33.92 -5.84 9.48
CA TYR A 313 34.55 -4.52 9.39
C TYR A 313 36.06 -4.66 9.13
N ASN A 314 36.76 -5.50 9.90
CA ASN A 314 38.20 -5.71 9.73
C ASN A 314 38.55 -6.26 8.33
N GLN A 315 37.74 -7.18 7.79
CA GLN A 315 37.93 -7.74 6.45
C GLN A 315 37.74 -6.70 5.32
N ASN A 316 36.92 -5.67 5.54
CA ASN A 316 36.58 -4.68 4.51
C ASN A 316 37.15 -3.28 4.76
N ILE A 317 37.99 -3.09 5.78
CA ILE A 317 38.41 -1.76 6.26
C ILE A 317 39.06 -0.87 5.17
N ASN A 318 39.71 -1.51 4.19
CA ASN A 318 40.39 -0.87 3.07
C ASN A 318 39.48 -0.68 1.84
N ARG A 319 38.35 -1.39 1.79
CA ARG A 319 37.38 -1.36 0.68
C ARG A 319 36.24 -0.39 0.94
N LEU A 320 35.94 -0.10 2.20
CA LEU A 320 34.94 0.88 2.62
C LEU A 320 35.54 2.28 2.51
N GLN A 321 34.98 3.12 1.64
CA GLN A 321 35.37 4.53 1.49
C GLN A 321 34.24 5.46 1.92
N LEU A 322 33.02 5.20 1.45
CA LEU A 322 31.86 6.08 1.62
C LEU A 322 31.04 5.77 2.89
N ILE A 323 31.12 4.54 3.41
CA ILE A 323 30.38 4.11 4.61
C ILE A 323 31.30 3.84 5.81
N LYS A 324 32.62 4.04 5.64
CA LYS A 324 33.64 3.71 6.63
C LYS A 324 33.40 4.42 7.96
N GLU A 325 33.11 5.72 7.93
CA GLU A 325 32.89 6.50 9.16
C GLU A 325 31.66 6.00 9.93
N SER A 326 30.53 5.81 9.23
CA SER A 326 29.28 5.33 9.83
C SER A 326 29.43 3.93 10.44
N ILE A 327 30.24 3.05 9.86
CA ILE A 327 30.48 1.72 10.44
C ILE A 327 31.52 1.80 11.57
N ARG A 328 32.59 2.59 11.40
CA ARG A 328 33.67 2.75 12.39
C ARG A 328 33.17 3.32 13.71
N THR A 329 32.24 4.28 13.67
CA THR A 329 31.61 4.83 14.89
C THR A 329 30.91 3.72 15.67
N GLN A 330 30.15 2.86 15.01
CA GLN A 330 29.46 1.76 15.68
C GLN A 330 30.42 0.67 16.17
N VAL A 331 31.47 0.35 15.41
CA VAL A 331 32.53 -0.58 15.85
C VAL A 331 33.23 -0.06 17.10
N SER A 332 33.54 1.25 17.17
CA SER A 332 34.15 1.83 18.36
C SER A 332 33.25 1.76 19.60
N ARG A 333 31.93 1.90 19.42
CA ARG A 333 30.96 1.75 20.52
C ARG A 333 30.85 0.30 20.99
N LEU A 334 30.89 -0.66 20.05
CA LEU A 334 30.91 -2.10 20.35
C LEU A 334 32.18 -2.51 21.11
N LEU A 335 33.35 -2.01 20.68
CA LEU A 335 34.63 -2.25 21.36
C LEU A 335 34.69 -1.68 22.78
N ASN A 336 33.97 -0.58 23.01
CA ASN A 336 33.85 0.02 24.34
C ASN A 336 32.74 -0.62 25.21
N PHE A 337 32.09 -1.69 24.73
CA PHE A 337 30.94 -2.35 25.39
C PHE A 337 29.76 -1.41 25.70
N ASN A 338 29.63 -0.32 24.94
CA ASN A 338 28.65 0.74 25.21
C ASN A 338 27.29 0.52 24.53
N CYS A 339 27.13 -0.55 23.75
CA CYS A 339 25.89 -0.81 23.01
C CYS A 339 25.71 -2.28 22.65
N THR A 340 24.44 -2.71 22.58
CA THR A 340 24.03 -4.03 22.04
C THR A 340 23.99 -4.04 20.52
N PHE A 341 24.00 -5.21 19.89
CA PHE A 341 23.88 -5.31 18.43
C PHE A 341 22.58 -4.68 17.88
N ASN A 342 21.48 -4.80 18.63
CA ASN A 342 20.21 -4.18 18.25
C ASN A 342 20.28 -2.64 18.25
N GLU A 343 20.98 -2.05 19.21
CA GLU A 343 21.24 -0.60 19.25
C GLU A 343 22.18 -0.17 18.12
N ILE A 344 23.18 -0.99 17.77
CA ILE A 344 24.06 -0.74 16.61
C ILE A 344 23.25 -0.67 15.31
N LEU A 345 22.32 -1.59 15.10
CA LEU A 345 21.45 -1.56 13.92
C LEU A 345 20.58 -0.30 13.91
N GLN A 346 20.06 0.13 15.06
CA GLN A 346 19.28 1.37 15.14
C GLN A 346 20.13 2.61 14.84
N PHE A 347 21.36 2.69 15.35
CA PHE A 347 22.27 3.80 15.06
C PHE A 347 22.71 3.81 13.59
N LEU A 348 22.94 2.65 12.97
CA LEU A 348 23.20 2.57 11.52
C LEU A 348 22.02 3.07 10.69
N LYS A 349 20.77 2.80 11.10
CA LYS A 349 19.58 3.33 10.44
C LYS A 349 19.55 4.86 10.47
N ILE A 350 19.92 5.45 11.61
CA ILE A 350 19.98 6.90 11.80
C ILE A 350 21.10 7.51 10.95
N ASP A 351 22.30 6.92 10.95
CA ASP A 351 23.48 7.45 10.26
C ASP A 351 23.36 7.35 8.73
N MET A 352 22.73 6.29 8.23
CA MET A 352 22.67 6.00 6.79
C MET A 352 21.56 6.76 6.04
N LYS A 353 20.57 7.33 6.78
CA LYS A 353 19.52 8.25 6.28
C LYS A 353 18.83 7.82 4.97
N SER A 354 18.75 6.52 4.68
CA SER A 354 18.06 6.00 3.50
C SER A 354 17.12 4.87 3.89
N VAL A 355 15.90 4.93 3.36
CA VAL A 355 14.87 3.91 3.53
C VAL A 355 15.38 2.52 3.13
N ARG A 356 16.28 2.43 2.13
CA ARG A 356 16.87 1.16 1.67
C ARG A 356 17.70 0.46 2.75
N TYR A 357 18.62 1.20 3.38
CA TYR A 357 19.43 0.66 4.48
C TYR A 357 18.54 0.27 5.65
N ASN A 358 17.50 1.07 5.92
CA ASN A 358 16.57 0.77 7.01
C ASN A 358 15.83 -0.54 6.80
N VAL A 359 15.28 -0.78 5.61
CA VAL A 359 14.62 -2.05 5.28
C VAL A 359 15.57 -3.23 5.45
N ILE A 360 16.81 -3.14 4.95
CA ILE A 360 17.78 -4.24 5.06
C ILE A 360 18.18 -4.47 6.52
N LEU A 361 18.45 -3.40 7.28
CA LEU A 361 18.79 -3.49 8.71
C LEU A 361 17.61 -3.98 9.55
N ASP A 362 16.37 -3.64 9.19
CA ASP A 362 15.15 -4.18 9.82
C ASP A 362 15.04 -5.69 9.60
N VAL A 363 15.33 -6.16 8.38
CA VAL A 363 15.36 -7.60 8.07
C VAL A 363 16.47 -8.31 8.86
N ILE A 364 17.68 -7.74 8.92
CA ILE A 364 18.79 -8.30 9.70
C ILE A 364 18.45 -8.36 11.20
N GLN A 365 17.81 -7.31 11.72
CA GLN A 365 17.37 -7.28 13.13
C GLN A 365 16.40 -8.42 13.42
N LYS A 366 15.35 -8.55 12.60
CA LYS A 366 14.36 -9.63 12.72
C LYS A 366 15.00 -11.02 12.58
N PHE A 367 16.02 -11.15 11.72
CA PHE A 367 16.76 -12.39 11.51
C PHE A 367 17.53 -12.81 12.76
N ILE A 368 18.23 -11.86 13.40
CA ILE A 368 19.06 -12.13 14.59
C ILE A 368 18.21 -12.36 15.82
N ASP A 369 17.14 -11.58 16.03
CA ASP A 369 16.19 -11.78 17.13
C ASP A 369 15.56 -13.19 17.06
N LYS A 370 15.34 -13.74 15.87
CA LYS A 370 14.85 -15.12 15.69
C LYS A 370 15.91 -16.18 15.94
N MET A 371 17.18 -15.94 15.61
CA MET A 371 18.25 -16.90 15.89
C MET A 371 18.57 -17.04 17.37
N VAL A 372 18.47 -15.95 18.14
CA VAL A 372 18.71 -15.96 19.59
C VAL A 372 17.63 -16.76 20.34
N ASN A 373 16.39 -16.77 19.84
CA ASN A 373 15.27 -17.50 20.45
C ASN A 373 15.20 -19.01 20.11
N VAL A 374 16.15 -19.53 19.32
CA VAL A 374 16.24 -20.95 18.90
C VAL A 374 17.33 -21.71 19.67
N VAL A 375 18.05 -21.04 20.57
CA VAL A 375 18.94 -21.64 21.58
C VAL A 375 18.19 -21.72 22.90
#